data_AF-A0A445F852-F1
#
_entry.id   AF-A0A445F852-F1
#
_cell.length_a   1.000
_cell.length_b   1.000
_cell.length_c   1.000
_cell.angle_alpha   90.00
_cell.angle_beta   90.00
_cell.angle_gamma   90.00
#
_symmetry.space_group_name_H-M   'P 1'
#
loop_
_entity.id
_entity.type
_entity.pdbx_description
1 polymer ?
#
loop_
_entity_poly.entity_id
_entity_poly.type
_entity_poly.pdbx_seq_one_letter_code
_entity_poly.pdbx_strand_id
1 'polypeptide(L)'
;MDRCWFNKFKPKDKTPSSKNKETGIAKGSKPPTNEEAPSNVTKQKVAAAKQYIENHYKKQMQDLQERKERRNMLEKKLADAEVSEEEQNNLLKYFEKKEREYMRLKRHKMGADDFEPLTMIGKGAFGEVRVCREKATGHVYAMKKLKKSEMLRRGQVEHVKAERNLLAEVDSNCIVKLYYSFQDEEYLYLIMEYLPGGDMMTLLMRKDILTENEARFYVGETVLAIESIHKHNYIHRDIKPDNLLLDRNGHMKLSDFGLCKPLDCSNLQEKDFSIGSNRSGALQSDGRPVAPKRSQQEQLQHWQKNRRMLAYSTVGTPDYIAPEVLLKKGYGMECDWWSLGAIMYEMLVGYPPFYSDEPMLTCRKIVNWRNYLKFPEEVKISAEAKDLISRLLCNVDQRLGTKGADEIKAHPWFKGIEWDKLYQIKAAFIPEVNDELDTQNFEKFEEADNQTQPSSKSGPWRKMLSSKDVNFVGYTYKNYEIVNDDQLPEIGSYIFNFMCIFVYVLFKPIYLIFIIFVL
;
A
#
# COMPACT_ATOMS: atom_id res chain seq x y z
N MET A 1 -30.30 0.24 -42.97
CA MET A 1 -31.21 -0.91 -42.87
C MET A 1 -31.22 -1.40 -41.43
N ASP A 2 -32.42 -1.50 -40.89
CA ASP A 2 -32.92 -2.25 -39.74
C ASP A 2 -32.42 -1.92 -38.32
N ARG A 3 -33.09 -0.90 -37.74
CA ARG A 3 -33.38 -0.81 -36.31
C ARG A 3 -34.72 -1.50 -36.04
N CYS A 4 -34.71 -2.62 -35.33
CA CYS A 4 -35.89 -3.12 -34.64
C CYS A 4 -35.40 -4.09 -33.56
N TRP A 5 -35.69 -3.81 -32.29
CA TRP A 5 -35.77 -4.77 -31.15
C TRP A 5 -36.09 -4.07 -29.82
N PHE A 6 -36.88 -2.99 -29.86
CA PHE A 6 -37.50 -2.40 -28.67
C PHE A 6 -38.97 -2.21 -28.96
N ASN A 7 -39.80 -3.19 -28.55
CA ASN A 7 -41.20 -3.00 -28.15
C ASN A 7 -41.87 -4.35 -27.92
N LYS A 8 -41.73 -4.90 -26.71
CA LYS A 8 -42.72 -5.80 -26.11
C LYS A 8 -42.66 -5.58 -24.62
N PHE A 9 -43.67 -4.92 -24.07
CA PHE A 9 -44.32 -5.19 -22.78
C PHE A 9 -45.26 -3.99 -22.48
N LYS A 10 -46.55 -4.16 -22.84
CA LYS A 10 -47.66 -3.38 -22.25
C LYS A 10 -48.67 -4.40 -21.70
N PRO A 11 -49.12 -4.26 -20.45
CA PRO A 11 -50.13 -5.13 -19.86
C PRO A 11 -51.53 -4.68 -20.28
N LYS A 12 -52.46 -5.62 -20.48
CA LYS A 12 -53.89 -5.35 -20.69
C LYS A 12 -54.70 -5.99 -19.55
N ASP A 13 -55.39 -5.16 -18.81
CA ASP A 13 -56.42 -5.53 -17.83
C ASP A 13 -57.70 -6.02 -18.51
N LYS A 14 -58.29 -7.12 -18.01
CA LYS A 14 -59.73 -7.39 -18.11
C LYS A 14 -60.23 -8.21 -16.92
N THR A 15 -61.27 -7.68 -16.28
CA THR A 15 -62.14 -8.29 -15.26
C THR A 15 -63.20 -9.23 -15.86
N PRO A 16 -63.89 -10.07 -15.05
CA PRO A 16 -64.40 -11.39 -15.47
C PRO A 16 -65.93 -11.47 -15.68
N SER A 17 -66.39 -12.50 -16.41
CA SER A 17 -67.79 -12.95 -16.40
C SER A 17 -67.90 -14.48 -16.56
N SER A 18 -68.93 -15.04 -15.91
CA SER A 18 -69.06 -16.41 -15.40
C SER A 18 -69.98 -17.37 -16.20
N LYS A 19 -69.87 -18.68 -15.88
CA LYS A 19 -70.81 -19.84 -16.06
C LYS A 19 -70.73 -20.56 -17.44
N ASN A 20 -70.76 -21.90 -17.57
CA ASN A 20 -71.11 -23.03 -16.69
C ASN A 20 -70.60 -24.38 -17.27
N LYS A 21 -70.26 -25.34 -16.37
CA LYS A 21 -70.40 -26.84 -16.42
C LYS A 21 -69.77 -27.64 -17.62
N GLU A 22 -69.15 -28.82 -17.47
CA GLU A 22 -69.33 -29.92 -16.50
C GLU A 22 -68.20 -30.99 -16.53
N THR A 23 -68.00 -31.66 -15.38
CA THR A 23 -67.40 -33.00 -15.13
C THR A 23 -65.88 -33.25 -15.22
N GLY A 24 -65.32 -33.87 -14.16
CA GLY A 24 -64.05 -34.62 -14.19
C GLY A 24 -63.11 -34.38 -13.00
N ILE A 25 -63.25 -35.17 -11.93
CA ILE A 25 -62.44 -35.12 -10.70
C ILE A 25 -61.03 -35.68 -10.93
N ALA A 26 -59.97 -34.90 -10.63
CA ALA A 26 -58.66 -35.44 -10.21
C ALA A 26 -57.77 -34.38 -9.50
N LYS A 27 -57.54 -34.64 -8.20
CA LYS A 27 -56.37 -34.31 -7.35
C LYS A 27 -55.72 -32.92 -7.45
N GLY A 28 -55.87 -32.17 -6.36
CA GLY A 28 -55.29 -30.84 -6.15
C GLY A 28 -53.76 -30.79 -6.25
N SER A 29 -53.29 -29.77 -6.97
CA SER A 29 -51.94 -29.24 -6.89
C SER A 29 -52.04 -27.76 -6.52
N LYS A 30 -51.42 -27.39 -5.40
CA LYS A 30 -51.25 -26.00 -4.94
C LYS A 30 -50.37 -25.25 -5.95
N PRO A 31 -50.58 -23.94 -6.17
CA PRO A 31 -49.66 -23.12 -6.98
C PRO A 31 -48.30 -23.01 -6.26
N PRO A 32 -47.17 -23.01 -6.99
CA PRO A 32 -45.86 -22.83 -6.39
C PRO A 32 -45.65 -21.36 -6.03
N THR A 33 -46.04 -20.99 -4.81
CA THR A 33 -45.51 -19.80 -4.12
C THR A 33 -44.27 -20.23 -3.37
N ASN A 34 -43.10 -20.01 -3.97
CA ASN A 34 -41.81 -19.92 -3.26
C ASN A 34 -40.79 -19.27 -4.22
N GLU A 35 -40.89 -17.96 -4.41
CA GLU A 35 -39.67 -17.20 -4.71
C GLU A 35 -38.87 -17.16 -3.40
N GLU A 36 -38.06 -18.20 -3.19
CA GLU A 36 -37.08 -18.20 -2.10
C GLU A 36 -36.22 -16.94 -2.24
N ALA A 37 -36.21 -16.12 -1.18
CA ALA A 37 -35.38 -14.93 -1.15
C ALA A 37 -33.93 -15.33 -1.50
N PRO A 38 -33.29 -14.65 -2.47
CA PRO A 38 -31.97 -15.06 -2.95
C PRO A 38 -30.99 -15.11 -1.79
N SER A 39 -30.19 -16.18 -1.74
CA SER A 39 -29.20 -16.38 -0.69
C SER A 39 -28.29 -15.15 -0.55
N ASN A 40 -27.77 -14.91 0.65
CA ASN A 40 -26.87 -13.77 0.89
C ASN A 40 -25.65 -13.80 -0.04
N VAL A 41 -25.17 -14.99 -0.42
CA VAL A 41 -24.11 -15.17 -1.42
C VAL A 41 -24.55 -14.68 -2.81
N THR A 42 -25.78 -14.99 -3.22
CA THR A 42 -26.34 -14.51 -4.49
C THR A 42 -26.52 -13.00 -4.47
N LYS A 43 -27.01 -12.42 -3.36
CA LYS A 43 -27.14 -10.95 -3.20
C LYS A 43 -25.78 -10.24 -3.30
N GLN A 44 -24.75 -10.77 -2.66
CA GLN A 44 -23.37 -10.24 -2.75
C GLN A 44 -22.82 -10.33 -4.18
N LYS A 45 -23.02 -11.47 -4.87
CA LYS A 45 -22.61 -11.63 -6.28
C LYS A 45 -23.32 -10.65 -7.20
N VAL A 46 -24.62 -10.39 -7.00
CA VAL A 46 -25.39 -9.41 -7.77
C VAL A 46 -24.88 -7.99 -7.51
N ALA A 47 -24.62 -7.62 -6.25
CA ALA A 47 -24.05 -6.32 -5.90
C ALA A 47 -22.67 -6.09 -6.56
N ALA A 48 -21.79 -7.09 -6.50
CA ALA A 48 -20.48 -7.03 -7.13
C ALA A 48 -20.57 -6.98 -8.66
N ALA A 49 -21.50 -7.73 -9.27
CA ALA A 49 -21.75 -7.69 -10.70
C ALA A 49 -22.27 -6.32 -11.14
N LYS A 50 -23.21 -5.72 -10.39
CA LYS A 50 -23.73 -4.37 -10.63
C LYS A 50 -22.60 -3.35 -10.58
N GLN A 51 -21.81 -3.33 -9.50
CA GLN A 51 -20.68 -2.41 -9.34
C GLN A 51 -19.64 -2.58 -10.44
N TYR A 52 -19.33 -3.83 -10.85
CA TYR A 52 -18.43 -4.10 -11.96
C TYR A 52 -18.94 -3.52 -13.29
N ILE A 53 -20.23 -3.73 -13.60
CA ILE A 53 -20.85 -3.24 -14.83
C ILE A 53 -20.86 -1.71 -14.84
N GLU A 54 -21.28 -1.08 -13.74
CA GLU A 54 -21.31 0.39 -13.60
C GLU A 54 -19.91 0.99 -13.79
N ASN A 55 -18.90 0.44 -13.10
CA ASN A 55 -17.51 0.90 -13.25
C ASN A 55 -16.98 0.67 -14.67
N HIS A 56 -17.32 -0.44 -15.30
CA HIS A 56 -16.91 -0.74 -16.66
C HIS A 56 -17.46 0.26 -17.67
N TYR A 57 -18.76 0.56 -17.60
CA TYR A 57 -19.39 1.54 -18.49
C TYR A 57 -18.93 2.97 -18.18
N LYS A 58 -18.77 3.33 -16.90
CA LYS A 58 -18.25 4.65 -16.51
C LYS A 58 -16.85 4.87 -17.07
N LYS A 59 -15.96 3.87 -16.95
CA LYS A 59 -14.59 3.94 -17.49
C LYS A 59 -14.59 4.01 -19.02
N GLN A 60 -15.40 3.19 -19.69
CA GLN A 60 -15.53 3.27 -21.16
C GLN A 60 -16.02 4.64 -21.63
N MET A 61 -17.02 5.21 -20.94
CA MET A 61 -17.54 6.54 -21.26
C MET A 61 -16.50 7.63 -21.06
N GLN A 62 -15.71 7.55 -19.99
CA GLN A 62 -14.62 8.47 -19.71
C GLN A 62 -13.51 8.35 -20.78
N ASP A 63 -13.05 7.13 -21.10
CA ASP A 63 -12.07 6.88 -22.16
C ASP A 63 -12.54 7.44 -23.53
N LEU A 64 -13.83 7.29 -23.84
CA LEU A 64 -14.44 7.83 -25.05
C LEU A 64 -14.45 9.36 -25.05
N GLN A 65 -14.78 9.98 -23.91
CA GLN A 65 -14.85 11.43 -23.75
C GLN A 65 -13.45 12.06 -23.87
N GLU A 66 -12.47 11.53 -23.14
CA GLU A 66 -11.08 11.99 -23.22
C GLU A 66 -10.52 11.84 -24.64
N ARG A 67 -10.89 10.77 -25.36
CA ARG A 67 -10.49 10.57 -26.75
C ARG A 67 -11.11 11.62 -27.69
N LYS A 68 -12.36 12.00 -27.46
CA LYS A 68 -13.01 13.10 -28.21
C LYS A 68 -12.35 14.44 -27.91
N GLU A 69 -12.02 14.71 -26.65
CA GLU A 69 -11.38 15.96 -26.24
C GLU A 69 -9.98 16.10 -26.85
N ARG A 70 -9.16 15.05 -26.82
CA ARG A 70 -7.85 15.03 -27.48
C ARG A 70 -7.95 15.26 -28.99
N ARG A 71 -8.93 14.64 -29.64
CA ARG A 71 -9.22 14.84 -31.07
C ARG A 71 -9.66 16.28 -31.37
N ASN A 72 -10.62 16.80 -30.61
CA ASN A 72 -11.14 18.17 -30.80
C ASN A 72 -10.03 19.21 -30.60
N MET A 73 -9.13 18.97 -29.63
CA MET A 73 -7.98 19.84 -29.40
C MET A 73 -7.02 19.84 -30.59
N LEU A 74 -6.76 18.68 -31.19
CA LEU A 74 -5.94 18.59 -32.39
C LEU A 74 -6.60 19.29 -33.59
N GLU A 75 -7.89 19.03 -33.83
CA GLU A 75 -8.64 19.64 -34.95
C GLU A 75 -8.70 21.17 -34.83
N LYS A 76 -8.93 21.71 -33.63
CA LYS A 76 -8.89 23.16 -33.38
C LYS A 76 -7.52 23.76 -33.68
N LYS A 77 -6.45 23.13 -33.21
CA LYS A 77 -5.07 23.60 -33.47
C LYS A 77 -4.67 23.51 -34.94
N LEU A 78 -5.18 22.52 -35.68
CA LEU A 78 -4.95 22.41 -37.12
C LEU A 78 -5.68 23.51 -37.89
N ALA A 79 -6.89 23.89 -37.44
CA ALA A 79 -7.62 25.02 -38.01
C ALA A 79 -6.93 26.37 -37.75
N ASP A 80 -6.35 26.54 -36.56
CA ASP A 80 -5.63 27.77 -36.18
C ASP A 80 -4.28 27.94 -36.93
N ALA A 81 -3.73 26.87 -37.50
CA ALA A 81 -2.38 26.84 -38.08
C ALA A 81 -2.32 26.97 -39.62
N GLU A 82 -3.46 27.23 -40.29
CA GLU A 82 -3.58 27.39 -41.76
C GLU A 82 -2.82 26.33 -42.58
N VAL A 83 -2.80 25.09 -42.08
CA VAL A 83 -2.07 23.97 -42.71
C VAL A 83 -2.85 23.48 -43.94
N SER A 84 -2.15 23.00 -44.97
CA SER A 84 -2.80 22.44 -46.16
C SER A 84 -3.69 21.24 -45.83
N GLU A 85 -4.77 21.04 -46.59
CA GLU A 85 -5.71 19.91 -46.38
C GLU A 85 -5.01 18.53 -46.43
N GLU A 86 -3.95 18.40 -47.23
CA GLU A 86 -3.18 17.17 -47.34
C GLU A 86 -2.36 16.90 -46.07
N GLU A 87 -1.73 17.92 -45.51
CA GLU A 87 -0.97 17.82 -44.26
C GLU A 87 -1.88 17.60 -43.05
N GLN A 88 -3.05 18.26 -43.03
CA GLN A 88 -4.09 18.03 -42.04
C GLN A 88 -4.55 16.56 -42.03
N ASN A 89 -4.79 15.98 -43.21
CA ASN A 89 -5.18 14.59 -43.36
C ASN A 89 -4.08 13.61 -42.92
N ASN A 90 -2.82 13.91 -43.22
CA ASN A 90 -1.68 13.08 -42.80
C ASN A 90 -1.50 13.10 -41.27
N LEU A 91 -1.63 14.26 -40.64
CA LEU A 91 -1.54 14.42 -39.18
C LEU A 91 -2.70 13.73 -38.46
N LEU A 92 -3.93 13.81 -38.99
CA LEU A 92 -5.08 13.07 -38.45
C LEU A 92 -4.87 11.55 -38.54
N LYS A 93 -4.39 11.03 -39.68
CA LYS A 93 -4.06 9.60 -39.83
C LYS A 93 -2.98 9.15 -38.85
N TYR A 94 -1.95 9.96 -38.65
CA TYR A 94 -0.90 9.69 -37.67
C TYR A 94 -1.44 9.67 -36.24
N PHE A 95 -2.26 10.66 -35.87
CA PHE A 95 -2.94 10.74 -34.57
C PHE A 95 -3.81 9.50 -34.32
N GLU A 96 -4.61 9.08 -35.31
CA GLU A 96 -5.42 7.87 -35.19
C GLU A 96 -4.58 6.60 -35.01
N LYS A 97 -3.42 6.50 -35.69
CA LYS A 97 -2.48 5.39 -35.49
C LYS A 97 -1.95 5.38 -34.06
N LYS A 98 -1.55 6.53 -33.53
CA LYS A 98 -1.07 6.68 -32.14
C LYS A 98 -2.16 6.39 -31.12
N GLU A 99 -3.39 6.85 -31.33
CA GLU A 99 -4.54 6.50 -30.48
C GLU A 99 -4.83 4.98 -30.49
N ARG A 100 -4.69 4.31 -31.64
CA ARG A 100 -4.83 2.84 -31.70
C ARG A 100 -3.72 2.12 -30.93
N GLU A 101 -2.48 2.60 -31.04
CA GLU A 101 -1.34 2.07 -30.27
C GLU A 101 -1.56 2.27 -28.77
N TYR A 102 -1.93 3.48 -28.35
CA TYR A 102 -2.29 3.81 -26.96
C TYR A 102 -3.42 2.93 -26.42
N MET A 103 -4.48 2.70 -27.19
CA MET A 103 -5.57 1.79 -26.82
C MET A 103 -5.15 0.32 -26.79
N ARG A 104 -4.10 -0.08 -27.53
CA ARG A 104 -3.53 -1.42 -27.46
C ARG A 104 -2.68 -1.58 -26.19
N LEU A 105 -1.88 -0.57 -25.85
CA LEU A 105 -1.12 -0.50 -24.59
C LEU A 105 -2.06 -0.50 -23.37
N LYS A 106 -3.14 0.28 -23.37
CA LYS A 106 -4.19 0.26 -22.32
C LYS A 106 -4.90 -1.10 -22.17
N ARG A 107 -4.93 -1.92 -23.23
CA ARG A 107 -5.55 -3.25 -23.21
C ARG A 107 -4.61 -4.35 -22.73
N HIS A 108 -3.30 -4.12 -22.70
CA HIS A 108 -2.35 -5.06 -22.14
C HIS A 108 -2.49 -5.04 -20.61
N LYS A 109 -3.10 -6.09 -20.07
CA LYS A 109 -3.19 -6.29 -18.63
C LYS A 109 -1.88 -6.89 -18.18
N MET A 110 -1.08 -6.11 -17.47
CA MET A 110 0.10 -6.60 -16.78
C MET A 110 -0.28 -7.77 -15.88
N GLY A 111 0.49 -8.84 -15.93
CA GLY A 111 0.35 -10.04 -15.11
C GLY A 111 1.68 -10.51 -14.55
N ALA A 112 1.65 -11.57 -13.76
CA ALA A 112 2.84 -12.12 -13.13
C ALA A 112 3.89 -12.58 -14.17
N ASP A 113 3.44 -13.06 -15.33
CA ASP A 113 4.30 -13.55 -16.41
C ASP A 113 5.16 -12.46 -17.06
N ASP A 114 4.81 -11.18 -16.88
CA ASP A 114 5.57 -10.04 -17.42
C ASP A 114 6.81 -9.71 -16.56
N PHE A 115 6.91 -10.33 -15.38
CA PHE A 115 8.00 -10.15 -14.44
C PHE A 115 8.80 -11.45 -14.28
N GLU A 116 10.11 -11.32 -14.15
CA GLU A 116 11.01 -12.37 -13.76
C GLU A 116 11.29 -12.24 -12.26
N PRO A 117 10.77 -13.13 -11.40
CA PRO A 117 11.11 -13.13 -9.98
C PRO A 117 12.56 -13.59 -9.80
N LEU A 118 13.31 -12.81 -9.04
CA LEU A 118 14.70 -13.06 -8.70
C LEU A 118 14.75 -13.46 -7.22
N THR A 119 15.57 -12.79 -6.42
CA THR A 119 15.87 -13.13 -5.03
C THR A 119 14.72 -12.79 -4.08
N MET A 120 14.43 -13.68 -3.13
CA MET A 120 13.53 -13.40 -2.01
C MET A 120 14.21 -12.46 -1.01
N ILE A 121 13.54 -11.36 -0.69
CA ILE A 121 14.02 -10.32 0.23
C ILE A 121 13.15 -10.17 1.48
N GLY A 122 11.98 -10.81 1.52
CA GLY A 122 11.12 -10.78 2.69
C GLY A 122 10.10 -11.92 2.71
N LYS A 123 9.73 -12.35 3.91
CA LYS A 123 8.70 -13.37 4.13
C LYS A 123 7.72 -12.91 5.18
N GLY A 124 6.46 -12.77 4.80
CA GLY A 124 5.38 -12.31 5.67
C GLY A 124 4.41 -13.43 6.03
N ALA A 125 3.44 -13.12 6.89
CA ALA A 125 2.42 -14.06 7.32
C ALA A 125 1.51 -14.58 6.18
N PHE A 126 1.38 -13.80 5.10
CA PHE A 126 0.45 -14.07 3.99
C PHE A 126 1.15 -14.37 2.66
N GLY A 127 2.49 -14.31 2.63
CA GLY A 127 3.21 -14.29 1.36
C GLY A 127 4.68 -13.95 1.48
N GLU A 128 5.26 -13.57 0.36
CA GLU A 128 6.69 -13.29 0.21
C GLU A 128 6.91 -12.02 -0.61
N VAL A 129 8.06 -11.40 -0.42
CA VAL A 129 8.55 -10.25 -1.20
C VAL A 129 9.80 -10.70 -1.93
N ARG A 130 9.84 -10.50 -3.24
CA ARG A 130 11.00 -10.80 -4.08
C ARG A 130 11.42 -9.58 -4.88
N VAL A 131 12.72 -9.43 -5.11
CA VAL A 131 13.20 -8.60 -6.20
C VAL A 131 12.73 -9.23 -7.51
N CYS A 132 12.26 -8.44 -8.44
CA CYS A 132 11.88 -8.90 -9.76
C CYS A 132 12.33 -7.93 -10.84
N ARG A 133 12.47 -8.44 -12.07
CA ARG A 133 12.78 -7.65 -13.25
C ARG A 133 11.61 -7.67 -14.21
N GLU A 134 11.17 -6.51 -14.68
CA GLU A 134 10.17 -6.43 -15.76
C GLU A 134 10.83 -6.85 -17.08
N LYS A 135 10.26 -7.84 -17.76
CA LYS A 135 10.86 -8.44 -18.98
C LYS A 135 10.92 -7.47 -20.16
N ALA A 136 9.97 -6.54 -20.24
CA ALA A 136 9.86 -5.60 -21.34
C ALA A 136 10.90 -4.46 -21.27
N THR A 137 11.20 -3.99 -20.06
CA THR A 137 12.03 -2.80 -19.81
C THR A 137 13.38 -3.12 -19.20
N GLY A 138 13.50 -4.25 -18.51
CA GLY A 138 14.64 -4.56 -17.65
C GLY A 138 14.63 -3.87 -16.30
N HIS A 139 13.61 -3.05 -15.99
CA HIS A 139 13.56 -2.30 -14.73
C HIS A 139 13.33 -3.23 -13.53
N VAL A 140 13.96 -2.89 -12.41
CA VAL A 140 13.98 -3.70 -11.18
C VAL A 140 12.93 -3.18 -10.19
N TYR A 141 12.15 -4.09 -9.63
CA TYR A 141 11.09 -3.79 -8.67
C TYR A 141 11.11 -4.74 -7.47
N ALA A 142 10.40 -4.38 -6.42
CA ALA A 142 10.02 -5.29 -5.35
C ALA A 142 8.59 -5.80 -5.59
N MET A 143 8.43 -7.11 -5.75
CA MET A 143 7.13 -7.77 -5.90
C MET A 143 6.70 -8.41 -4.57
N LYS A 144 5.63 -7.89 -3.96
CA LYS A 144 4.94 -8.53 -2.82
C LYS A 144 3.84 -9.44 -3.36
N LYS A 145 3.98 -10.75 -3.13
CA LYS A 145 3.06 -11.81 -3.56
C LYS A 145 2.29 -12.34 -2.36
N LEU A 146 0.96 -12.17 -2.35
CA LEU A 146 0.08 -12.48 -1.22
C LEU A 146 -0.93 -13.57 -1.58
N LYS A 147 -1.06 -14.62 -0.76
CA LYS A 147 -1.93 -15.77 -1.03
C LYS A 147 -3.39 -15.49 -0.65
N LYS A 148 -4.31 -15.57 -1.62
CA LYS A 148 -5.74 -15.23 -1.42
C LYS A 148 -6.42 -16.08 -0.34
N SER A 149 -6.20 -17.39 -0.39
CA SER A 149 -6.82 -18.33 0.55
C SER A 149 -6.38 -18.06 2.00
N GLU A 150 -5.14 -17.63 2.22
CA GLU A 150 -4.63 -17.32 3.54
C GLU A 150 -5.27 -16.06 4.13
N MET A 151 -5.42 -15.01 3.31
CA MET A 151 -6.06 -13.77 3.77
C MET A 151 -7.55 -13.96 4.07
N LEU A 152 -8.25 -14.75 3.25
CA LEU A 152 -9.66 -15.08 3.47
C LEU A 152 -9.84 -15.86 4.76
N ARG A 153 -8.99 -16.86 5.00
CA ARG A 153 -9.02 -17.68 6.22
C ARG A 153 -8.82 -16.83 7.49
N ARG A 154 -7.98 -15.78 7.42
CA ARG A 154 -7.69 -14.91 8.57
C ARG A 154 -8.56 -13.65 8.65
N GLY A 155 -9.45 -13.42 7.68
CA GLY A 155 -10.32 -12.24 7.64
C GLY A 155 -9.58 -10.91 7.39
N GLN A 156 -8.47 -10.95 6.64
CA GLN A 156 -7.53 -9.82 6.47
C GLN A 156 -7.65 -9.15 5.08
N VAL A 157 -8.81 -9.28 4.42
CA VAL A 157 -9.02 -8.76 3.06
C VAL A 157 -9.02 -7.22 3.04
N GLU A 158 -9.67 -6.59 4.01
CA GLU A 158 -9.78 -5.12 4.07
C GLU A 158 -8.43 -4.46 4.33
N HIS A 159 -7.56 -5.12 5.09
CA HIS A 159 -6.18 -4.71 5.35
C HIS A 159 -5.34 -4.60 4.07
N VAL A 160 -5.42 -5.59 3.19
CA VAL A 160 -4.69 -5.57 1.92
C VAL A 160 -5.27 -4.56 0.92
N LYS A 161 -6.58 -4.30 0.99
CA LYS A 161 -7.18 -3.21 0.20
C LYS A 161 -6.74 -1.85 0.71
N ALA A 162 -6.67 -1.65 2.03
CA ALA A 162 -6.20 -0.42 2.65
C ALA A 162 -4.74 -0.13 2.29
N GLU A 163 -3.86 -1.15 2.37
CA GLU A 163 -2.45 -1.04 1.96
C GLU A 163 -2.33 -0.53 0.53
N ARG A 164 -3.03 -1.20 -0.40
CA ARG A 164 -3.02 -0.81 -1.81
C ARG A 164 -3.59 0.59 -2.04
N ASN A 165 -4.69 0.96 -1.37
CA ASN A 165 -5.30 2.28 -1.54
C ASN A 165 -4.35 3.38 -1.08
N LEU A 166 -3.76 3.25 0.10
CA LEU A 166 -2.80 4.22 0.62
C LEU A 166 -1.63 4.40 -0.33
N LEU A 167 -1.02 3.29 -0.77
CA LEU A 167 0.10 3.31 -1.70
C LEU A 167 -0.25 3.89 -3.09
N ALA A 168 -1.52 3.84 -3.49
CA ALA A 168 -1.99 4.38 -4.76
C ALA A 168 -2.43 5.85 -4.66
N GLU A 169 -2.82 6.32 -3.46
CA GLU A 169 -3.33 7.66 -3.20
C GLU A 169 -2.25 8.62 -2.69
N VAL A 170 -1.29 8.11 -1.91
CA VAL A 170 -0.25 8.91 -1.25
C VAL A 170 1.02 8.87 -2.09
N ASP A 171 1.27 9.94 -2.87
CA ASP A 171 2.55 10.16 -3.52
C ASP A 171 3.42 11.07 -2.64
N SER A 172 4.41 10.47 -1.97
CA SER A 172 5.32 11.18 -1.07
C SER A 172 6.68 10.49 -1.10
N ASN A 173 7.75 11.27 -1.11
CA ASN A 173 9.12 10.74 -1.06
C ASN A 173 9.40 9.93 0.22
N CYS A 174 8.57 10.09 1.25
CA CYS A 174 8.69 9.40 2.52
C CYS A 174 8.02 8.01 2.53
N ILE A 175 7.29 7.63 1.47
CA ILE A 175 6.49 6.42 1.38
C ILE A 175 6.97 5.59 0.17
N VAL A 176 6.98 4.27 0.31
CA VAL A 176 7.29 3.36 -0.81
C VAL A 176 6.28 3.56 -1.95
N LYS A 177 6.77 3.76 -3.17
CA LYS A 177 5.95 3.92 -4.37
C LYS A 177 5.39 2.60 -4.88
N LEU A 178 4.11 2.60 -5.26
CA LEU A 178 3.43 1.50 -5.94
C LEU A 178 3.25 1.81 -7.43
N TYR A 179 3.83 0.95 -8.28
CA TYR A 179 3.71 1.06 -9.74
C TYR A 179 2.49 0.31 -10.26
N TYR A 180 2.31 -0.93 -9.80
CA TYR A 180 1.24 -1.80 -10.27
C TYR A 180 0.66 -2.63 -9.14
N SER A 181 -0.62 -2.95 -9.25
CA SER A 181 -1.20 -4.08 -8.54
C SER A 181 -2.02 -4.94 -9.49
N PHE A 182 -1.93 -6.25 -9.35
CA PHE A 182 -2.71 -7.19 -10.15
C PHE A 182 -2.97 -8.48 -9.37
N GLN A 183 -3.75 -9.39 -9.96
CA GLN A 183 -4.13 -10.64 -9.31
C GLN A 183 -4.24 -11.75 -10.35
N ASP A 184 -3.97 -12.97 -9.91
CA ASP A 184 -4.28 -14.20 -10.66
C ASP A 184 -5.33 -15.03 -9.91
N GLU A 185 -5.44 -16.33 -10.19
CA GLU A 185 -6.39 -17.21 -9.51
C GLU A 185 -6.06 -17.43 -8.02
N GLU A 186 -4.78 -17.39 -7.64
CA GLU A 186 -4.30 -17.81 -6.31
C GLU A 186 -3.73 -16.67 -5.46
N TYR A 187 -3.20 -15.62 -6.10
CA TYR A 187 -2.38 -14.59 -5.49
C TYR A 187 -2.83 -13.17 -5.86
N LEU A 188 -2.49 -12.25 -4.98
CA LEU A 188 -2.45 -10.81 -5.23
C LEU A 188 -0.99 -10.36 -5.33
N TYR A 189 -0.75 -9.35 -6.16
CA TYR A 189 0.59 -8.82 -6.44
C TYR A 189 0.59 -7.31 -6.28
N LEU A 190 1.60 -6.80 -5.58
CA LEU A 190 1.96 -5.39 -5.52
C LEU A 190 3.38 -5.25 -6.08
N ILE A 191 3.55 -4.39 -7.08
CA ILE A 191 4.85 -4.06 -7.68
C ILE A 191 5.24 -2.68 -7.19
N MET A 192 6.29 -2.63 -6.40
CA MET A 192 6.74 -1.46 -5.65
C MET A 192 8.17 -1.10 -6.06
N GLU A 193 8.60 0.13 -5.75
CA GLU A 193 10.02 0.48 -5.89
C GLU A 193 10.89 -0.46 -5.05
N TYR A 194 12.02 -0.86 -5.63
CA TYR A 194 13.01 -1.65 -4.90
C TYR A 194 13.94 -0.71 -4.12
N LEU A 195 14.07 -0.95 -2.81
CA LEU A 195 14.91 -0.16 -1.90
C LEU A 195 16.11 -1.00 -1.45
N PRO A 196 17.29 -0.87 -2.10
CA PRO A 196 18.42 -1.76 -1.87
C PRO A 196 19.15 -1.55 -0.53
N GLY A 197 18.80 -0.51 0.21
CA GLY A 197 19.39 -0.21 1.53
C GLY A 197 18.91 -1.14 2.65
N GLY A 198 17.91 -2.00 2.38
CA GLY A 198 17.33 -2.89 3.39
C GLY A 198 16.40 -2.14 4.34
N ASP A 199 16.23 -2.69 5.54
CA ASP A 199 15.39 -2.11 6.59
C ASP A 199 16.21 -1.58 7.79
N MET A 200 15.60 -0.68 8.56
CA MET A 200 16.20 -0.09 9.76
C MET A 200 16.52 -1.14 10.83
N MET A 201 15.76 -2.23 10.90
CA MET A 201 16.06 -3.34 11.82
C MET A 201 17.43 -3.94 11.51
N THR A 202 17.72 -4.23 10.24
CA THR A 202 19.00 -4.76 9.78
C THR A 202 20.14 -3.77 10.04
N LEU A 203 19.90 -2.46 9.89
CA LEU A 203 20.88 -1.44 10.26
C LEU A 203 21.20 -1.47 11.77
N LEU A 204 20.17 -1.53 12.63
CA LEU A 204 20.34 -1.63 14.08
C LEU A 204 21.04 -2.91 14.51
N MET A 205 20.76 -4.03 13.83
CA MET A 205 21.44 -5.30 14.05
C MET A 205 22.93 -5.26 13.67
N ARG A 206 23.35 -4.35 12.79
CA ARG A 206 24.75 -4.18 12.37
C ARG A 206 25.52 -3.17 13.21
N LYS A 207 24.88 -2.07 13.62
CA LYS A 207 25.52 -0.98 14.36
C LYS A 207 25.36 -1.06 15.87
N ASP A 208 24.49 -1.95 16.37
CA ASP A 208 24.04 -2.07 17.76
C ASP A 208 23.27 -0.84 18.28
N ILE A 209 23.90 0.33 18.21
CA ILE A 209 23.35 1.63 18.58
C ILE A 209 23.70 2.67 17.53
N LEU A 210 22.83 3.67 17.37
CA LEU A 210 23.07 4.85 16.55
C LEU A 210 23.52 6.01 17.43
N THR A 211 24.37 6.87 16.88
CA THR A 211 24.68 8.15 17.52
C THR A 211 23.44 9.05 17.53
N GLU A 212 23.37 10.00 18.45
CA GLU A 212 22.23 10.93 18.47
C GLU A 212 22.06 11.73 17.17
N ASN A 213 23.14 11.97 16.42
CA ASN A 213 23.05 12.66 15.14
C ASN A 213 22.40 11.77 14.06
N GLU A 214 22.78 10.49 14.00
CA GLU A 214 22.16 9.51 13.10
C GLU A 214 20.70 9.25 13.49
N ALA A 215 20.43 9.04 14.78
CA ALA A 215 19.07 8.86 15.29
C ALA A 215 18.21 10.09 15.01
N ARG A 216 18.74 11.30 15.19
CA ARG A 216 18.01 12.55 14.91
C ARG A 216 17.61 12.66 13.44
N PHE A 217 18.48 12.23 12.53
CA PHE A 217 18.18 12.18 11.11
C PHE A 217 17.01 11.21 10.82
N TYR A 218 17.13 9.95 11.23
CA TYR A 218 16.12 8.92 10.93
C TYR A 218 14.80 9.11 11.68
N VAL A 219 14.83 9.57 12.93
CA VAL A 219 13.63 9.97 13.66
C VAL A 219 12.96 11.15 12.97
N GLY A 220 13.73 12.14 12.48
CA GLY A 220 13.20 13.26 11.69
C GLY A 220 12.47 12.80 10.42
N GLU A 221 13.09 11.90 9.63
CA GLU A 221 12.44 11.34 8.43
C GLU A 221 11.18 10.54 8.79
N THR A 222 11.22 9.80 9.89
CA THR A 222 10.07 9.03 10.37
C THR A 222 8.92 9.95 10.79
N VAL A 223 9.22 11.10 11.40
CA VAL A 223 8.21 12.13 11.69
C VAL A 223 7.54 12.64 10.41
N LEU A 224 8.31 12.91 9.35
CA LEU A 224 7.76 13.35 8.06
C LEU A 224 6.92 12.27 7.39
N ALA A 225 7.36 11.00 7.46
CA ALA A 225 6.60 9.87 6.91
C ALA A 225 5.26 9.66 7.64
N ILE A 226 5.27 9.65 8.98
CA ILE A 226 4.05 9.51 9.79
C ILE A 226 3.12 10.70 9.56
N GLU A 227 3.64 11.92 9.53
CA GLU A 227 2.83 13.11 9.23
C GLU A 227 2.18 13.01 7.83
N SER A 228 2.91 12.52 6.83
CA SER A 228 2.41 12.36 5.46
C SER A 228 1.19 11.45 5.39
N ILE A 229 1.22 10.29 6.08
CA ILE A 229 0.06 9.38 6.10
C ILE A 229 -1.07 9.93 6.96
N HIS A 230 -0.77 10.62 8.06
CA HIS A 230 -1.79 11.21 8.94
C HIS A 230 -2.55 12.33 8.23
N LYS A 231 -1.88 13.15 7.42
CA LYS A 231 -2.51 14.18 6.55
C LYS A 231 -3.52 13.60 5.56
N HIS A 232 -3.35 12.34 5.16
CA HIS A 232 -4.27 11.61 4.30
C HIS A 232 -5.30 10.77 5.09
N ASN A 233 -5.46 11.04 6.39
CA ASN A 233 -6.41 10.36 7.27
C ASN A 233 -6.18 8.86 7.44
N TYR A 234 -4.93 8.40 7.33
CA TYR A 234 -4.55 7.03 7.62
C TYR A 234 -3.78 6.94 8.95
N ILE A 235 -4.02 5.87 9.71
CA ILE A 235 -3.20 5.47 10.87
C ILE A 235 -2.39 4.24 10.48
N HIS A 236 -1.08 4.21 10.76
CA HIS A 236 -0.23 3.08 10.39
C HIS A 236 -0.47 1.85 11.27
N ARG A 237 -0.47 2.03 12.59
CA ARG A 237 -0.68 1.01 13.64
C ARG A 237 0.42 -0.05 13.79
N ASP A 238 1.37 -0.12 12.87
CA ASP A 238 2.50 -1.07 12.93
C ASP A 238 3.85 -0.41 12.61
N ILE A 239 4.09 0.78 13.16
CA ILE A 239 5.39 1.46 13.00
C ILE A 239 6.44 0.68 13.80
N LYS A 240 7.44 0.14 13.11
CA LYS A 240 8.55 -0.65 13.66
C LYS A 240 9.76 -0.57 12.72
N PRO A 241 10.98 -0.86 13.17
CA PRO A 241 12.17 -0.70 12.33
C PRO A 241 12.16 -1.57 11.06
N ASP A 242 11.51 -2.73 11.09
CA ASP A 242 11.36 -3.61 9.90
C ASP A 242 10.57 -2.95 8.76
N ASN A 243 9.69 -2.00 9.08
CA ASN A 243 8.84 -1.30 8.12
C ASN A 243 9.46 0.03 7.63
N LEU A 244 10.60 0.43 8.19
CA LEU A 244 11.36 1.62 7.79
C LEU A 244 12.47 1.19 6.82
N LEU A 245 12.24 1.31 5.53
CA LEU A 245 13.17 0.87 4.49
C LEU A 245 14.13 2.00 4.09
N LEU A 246 15.33 1.64 3.63
CA LEU A 246 16.35 2.58 3.20
C LEU A 246 16.56 2.50 1.69
N ASP A 247 16.58 3.65 1.02
CA ASP A 247 16.95 3.72 -0.39
C ASP A 247 18.47 3.59 -0.60
N ARG A 248 18.92 3.67 -1.86
CA ARG A 248 20.34 3.58 -2.22
C ARG A 248 21.18 4.72 -1.65
N ASN A 249 20.55 5.87 -1.39
CA ASN A 249 21.19 7.06 -0.84
C ASN A 249 21.15 7.08 0.70
N GLY A 250 20.44 6.14 1.32
CA GLY A 250 20.31 6.00 2.77
C GLY A 250 19.15 6.76 3.39
N HIS A 251 18.25 7.34 2.58
CA HIS A 251 17.03 7.99 3.07
C HIS A 251 15.96 6.96 3.40
N MET A 252 15.19 7.23 4.44
CA MET A 252 14.15 6.34 4.94
C MET A 252 12.83 6.52 4.19
N LYS A 253 12.19 5.41 3.83
CA LYS A 253 10.81 5.34 3.33
C LYS A 253 9.99 4.34 4.14
N LEU A 254 8.76 4.72 4.46
CA LEU A 254 7.83 3.86 5.19
C LEU A 254 7.17 2.86 4.24
N SER A 255 7.06 1.61 4.72
CA SER A 255 6.49 0.48 4.00
C SER A 255 5.51 -0.32 4.87
N ASP A 256 4.86 -1.33 4.27
CA ASP A 256 3.95 -2.29 4.92
C ASP A 256 2.74 -1.67 5.64
N PHE A 257 1.83 -1.14 4.85
CA PHE A 257 0.57 -0.55 5.30
C PHE A 257 -0.53 -1.60 5.55
N GLY A 258 -0.17 -2.87 5.69
CA GLY A 258 -1.10 -4.00 5.86
C GLY A 258 -1.95 -3.89 7.12
N LEU A 259 -1.54 -3.10 8.11
CA LEU A 259 -2.35 -2.79 9.28
C LEU A 259 -2.91 -1.38 9.25
N CYS A 260 -2.90 -0.65 8.13
CA CYS A 260 -3.46 0.69 8.10
C CYS A 260 -4.99 0.69 8.21
N LYS A 261 -5.54 1.77 8.78
CA LYS A 261 -6.99 2.01 8.80
C LYS A 261 -7.29 3.46 8.40
N PRO A 262 -8.20 3.71 7.44
CA PRO A 262 -8.69 5.06 7.19
C PRO A 262 -9.51 5.55 8.38
N LEU A 263 -9.40 6.83 8.71
CA LEU A 263 -10.29 7.49 9.66
C LEU A 263 -11.66 7.70 8.99
N ASP A 264 -12.58 6.76 9.18
CA ASP A 264 -13.98 6.99 8.83
C ASP A 264 -14.59 7.99 9.83
N CYS A 265 -14.76 9.25 9.42
CA CYS A 265 -15.47 10.30 10.19
C CYS A 265 -16.97 10.02 10.46
N SER A 266 -17.45 8.80 10.23
CA SER A 266 -18.88 8.42 10.34
C SER A 266 -19.16 7.31 11.35
N ASN A 267 -18.14 6.68 11.96
CA ASN A 267 -18.31 5.49 12.80
C ASN A 267 -17.72 5.60 14.21
N LEU A 268 -17.69 6.80 14.78
CA LEU A 268 -17.69 6.97 16.24
C LEU A 268 -19.14 6.88 16.77
N GLN A 269 -19.84 5.78 16.46
CA GLN A 269 -21.01 5.39 17.23
C GLN A 269 -20.58 4.30 18.20
N GLU A 270 -20.44 4.70 19.45
CA GLU A 270 -20.46 3.84 20.62
C GLU A 270 -21.66 2.90 20.53
N LYS A 271 -21.45 1.64 20.11
CA LYS A 271 -22.41 0.58 20.39
C LYS A 271 -21.71 -0.70 20.86
N ASP A 272 -22.00 -0.97 22.13
CA ASP A 272 -22.11 -2.26 22.80
C ASP A 272 -20.83 -3.05 23.11
N PHE A 273 -20.20 -2.74 24.25
CA PHE A 273 -19.69 -3.77 25.16
C PHE A 273 -19.93 -3.39 26.62
N SER A 274 -21.08 -3.82 27.13
CA SER A 274 -21.42 -3.82 28.56
C SER A 274 -20.43 -4.69 29.33
N ILE A 275 -19.58 -4.07 30.15
CA ILE A 275 -18.75 -4.78 31.12
C ILE A 275 -19.67 -5.25 32.26
N GLY A 276 -19.91 -6.56 32.30
CA GLY A 276 -20.45 -7.23 33.46
C GLY A 276 -19.54 -6.98 34.66
N SER A 277 -20.06 -6.26 35.65
CA SER A 277 -19.46 -6.09 36.97
C SER A 277 -19.32 -7.46 37.63
N ASN A 278 -18.08 -7.95 37.77
CA ASN A 278 -17.74 -8.94 38.79
C ASN A 278 -16.56 -8.42 39.62
N ARG A 279 -16.91 -7.82 40.76
CA ARG A 279 -16.03 -7.72 41.94
C ARG A 279 -15.91 -9.13 42.52
N SER A 280 -14.70 -9.65 42.68
CA SER A 280 -14.23 -10.49 43.80
C SER A 280 -12.88 -11.15 43.46
N GLY A 281 -11.90 -11.05 44.35
CA GLY A 281 -10.95 -12.16 44.58
C GLY A 281 -9.46 -11.89 44.37
N ALA A 282 -8.78 -11.58 45.47
CA ALA A 282 -7.41 -11.99 45.85
C ALA A 282 -6.19 -11.46 45.06
N LEU A 283 -5.47 -10.54 45.71
CA LEU A 283 -4.00 -10.44 45.60
C LEU A 283 -3.38 -11.82 45.87
N GLN A 284 -2.67 -12.37 44.90
CA GLN A 284 -1.62 -13.35 45.16
C GLN A 284 -0.29 -12.78 44.67
N SER A 285 0.54 -12.48 45.65
CA SER A 285 1.96 -12.16 45.51
C SER A 285 2.71 -13.46 45.22
N ASP A 286 2.87 -13.81 43.95
CA ASP A 286 3.79 -14.88 43.56
C ASP A 286 5.22 -14.35 43.56
N GLY A 287 5.94 -14.67 44.64
CA GLY A 287 7.37 -14.49 44.78
C GLY A 287 8.16 -15.43 43.86
N ARG A 288 8.18 -15.12 42.56
CA ARG A 288 9.21 -15.66 41.66
C ARG A 288 10.50 -14.86 41.88
N PRO A 289 11.68 -15.51 41.91
CA PRO A 289 12.94 -14.81 42.05
C PRO A 289 13.05 -13.77 40.93
N VAL A 290 13.30 -12.52 41.31
CA VAL A 290 13.64 -11.44 40.38
C VAL A 290 14.83 -11.94 39.58
N ALA A 291 14.63 -12.19 38.29
CA ALA A 291 15.72 -12.56 37.40
C ALA A 291 16.86 -11.54 37.59
N PRO A 292 18.13 -11.97 37.67
CA PRO A 292 19.24 -11.05 37.89
C PRO A 292 19.15 -9.91 36.86
N LYS A 293 19.32 -8.67 37.33
CA LYS A 293 19.30 -7.48 36.47
C LYS A 293 20.39 -7.67 35.41
N ARG A 294 19.99 -8.04 34.20
CA ARG A 294 20.89 -8.20 33.06
C ARG A 294 21.53 -6.86 32.73
N SER A 295 22.82 -6.86 32.46
CA SER A 295 23.51 -5.64 31.99
C SER A 295 22.92 -5.16 30.66
N GLN A 296 23.13 -3.90 30.28
CA GLN A 296 22.68 -3.38 28.99
C GLN A 296 23.17 -4.25 27.82
N GLN A 297 24.45 -4.66 27.85
CA GLN A 297 25.07 -5.47 26.82
C GLN A 297 24.46 -6.88 26.73
N GLU A 298 24.11 -7.49 27.86
CA GLU A 298 23.40 -8.77 27.89
C GLU A 298 21.99 -8.67 27.32
N GLN A 299 21.27 -7.56 27.60
CA GLN A 299 19.93 -7.34 27.05
C GLN A 299 19.97 -7.15 25.54
N LEU A 300 20.93 -6.37 25.03
CA LEU A 300 21.17 -6.18 23.60
C LEU A 300 21.43 -7.52 22.89
N GLN A 301 22.40 -8.31 23.37
CA GLN A 301 22.75 -9.60 22.77
C GLN A 301 21.54 -10.57 22.75
N HIS A 302 20.76 -10.56 23.84
CA HIS A 302 19.58 -11.40 23.95
C HIS A 302 18.46 -10.96 22.99
N TRP A 303 18.22 -9.65 22.90
CA TRP A 303 17.29 -9.07 21.95
C TRP A 303 17.68 -9.42 20.51
N GLN A 304 18.94 -9.21 20.12
CA GLN A 304 19.42 -9.52 18.77
C GLN A 304 19.20 -11.00 18.40
N LYS A 305 19.51 -11.92 19.31
CA LYS A 305 19.32 -13.37 19.10
C LYS A 305 17.84 -13.73 18.94
N ASN A 306 16.99 -13.20 19.81
CA ASN A 306 15.55 -13.50 19.78
C ASN A 306 14.83 -12.80 18.62
N ARG A 307 15.29 -11.61 18.22
CA ARG A 307 14.68 -10.85 17.14
C ARG A 307 14.83 -11.56 15.80
N ARG A 308 16.00 -12.13 15.51
CA ARG A 308 16.19 -13.00 14.32
C ARG A 308 15.20 -14.16 14.30
N MET A 309 14.91 -14.79 15.43
CA MET A 309 13.90 -15.85 15.50
C MET A 309 12.47 -15.32 15.34
N LEU A 310 12.17 -14.15 15.91
CA LEU A 310 10.84 -13.52 15.87
C LEU A 310 10.50 -12.90 14.52
N ALA A 311 11.49 -12.46 13.74
CA ALA A 311 11.30 -12.02 12.35
C ALA A 311 10.67 -13.13 11.47
N TYR A 312 10.90 -14.40 11.81
CA TYR A 312 10.30 -15.55 11.12
C TYR A 312 8.99 -16.05 11.76
N SER A 313 8.55 -15.47 12.87
CA SER A 313 7.32 -15.84 13.57
C SER A 313 6.10 -15.11 12.98
N THR A 314 4.99 -15.82 12.81
CA THR A 314 3.71 -15.21 12.40
C THR A 314 3.07 -14.32 13.47
N VAL A 315 3.55 -14.43 14.71
CA VAL A 315 3.15 -13.58 15.83
C VAL A 315 4.29 -12.57 16.02
N GLY A 316 4.14 -11.37 15.47
CA GLY A 316 5.11 -10.29 15.62
C GLY A 316 5.30 -9.88 17.08
N THR A 317 6.35 -9.12 17.37
CA THR A 317 6.67 -8.72 18.75
C THR A 317 5.95 -7.42 19.12
N PRO A 318 5.29 -7.33 20.29
CA PRO A 318 4.47 -6.18 20.67
C PRO A 318 5.28 -4.96 21.12
N ASP A 319 6.61 -4.94 20.96
CA ASP A 319 7.52 -3.97 21.59
C ASP A 319 7.20 -2.50 21.26
N TYR A 320 6.65 -2.25 20.08
CA TYR A 320 6.35 -0.90 19.59
C TYR A 320 4.87 -0.52 19.74
N ILE A 321 4.03 -1.42 20.28
CA ILE A 321 2.58 -1.21 20.36
C ILE A 321 2.26 -0.26 21.51
N ALA A 322 1.41 0.72 21.25
CA ALA A 322 0.95 1.67 22.27
C ALA A 322 0.01 1.00 23.30
N PRO A 323 0.02 1.44 24.58
CA PRO A 323 -0.77 0.83 25.63
C PRO A 323 -2.28 0.91 25.38
N GLU A 324 -2.78 2.00 24.78
CA GLU A 324 -4.20 2.16 24.43
C GLU A 324 -4.68 1.17 23.36
N VAL A 325 -3.78 0.75 22.46
CA VAL A 325 -4.06 -0.28 21.44
C VAL A 325 -4.22 -1.64 22.12
N LEU A 326 -3.35 -1.97 23.08
CA LEU A 326 -3.44 -3.21 23.87
C LEU A 326 -4.70 -3.24 24.76
N LEU A 327 -5.06 -2.10 25.35
CA LEU A 327 -6.21 -1.96 26.24
C LEU A 327 -7.55 -1.84 25.50
N LYS A 328 -7.54 -1.73 24.16
CA LYS A 328 -8.74 -1.58 23.32
C LYS A 328 -9.67 -0.44 23.74
N LYS A 329 -9.13 0.65 24.29
CA LYS A 329 -9.89 1.79 24.81
C LYS A 329 -10.34 2.79 23.73
N GLY A 330 -10.25 2.41 22.45
CA GLY A 330 -10.21 3.37 21.35
C GLY A 330 -8.83 4.01 21.25
N TYR A 331 -8.38 4.27 20.03
CA TYR A 331 -7.09 4.90 19.74
C TYR A 331 -7.20 5.66 18.43
N GLY A 332 -6.44 6.74 18.31
CA GLY A 332 -6.29 7.54 17.10
C GLY A 332 -4.86 7.50 16.54
N MET A 333 -4.52 8.55 15.79
CA MET A 333 -3.22 8.74 15.14
C MET A 333 -2.04 8.80 16.13
N GLU A 334 -2.32 9.16 17.38
CA GLU A 334 -1.33 9.28 18.44
C GLU A 334 -0.57 7.99 18.75
N CYS A 335 -1.13 6.81 18.41
CA CYS A 335 -0.47 5.54 18.70
C CYS A 335 0.82 5.36 17.88
N ASP A 336 0.90 5.94 16.68
CA ASP A 336 2.10 5.88 15.85
C ASP A 336 3.25 6.69 16.47
N TRP A 337 2.95 7.77 17.20
CA TRP A 337 3.95 8.56 17.92
C TRP A 337 4.53 7.82 19.12
N TRP A 338 3.77 6.93 19.76
CA TRP A 338 4.31 6.02 20.78
C TRP A 338 5.35 5.08 20.17
N SER A 339 5.02 4.47 19.03
CA SER A 339 5.93 3.58 18.31
C SER A 339 7.22 4.29 17.91
N LEU A 340 7.13 5.54 17.44
CA LEU A 340 8.29 6.39 17.18
C LEU A 340 9.19 6.56 18.42
N GLY A 341 8.59 6.81 19.60
CA GLY A 341 9.33 6.90 20.86
C GLY A 341 10.04 5.61 21.25
N ALA A 342 9.40 4.46 20.99
CA ALA A 342 9.99 3.15 21.24
C ALA A 342 11.17 2.85 20.30
N ILE A 343 11.04 3.22 19.01
CA ILE A 343 12.11 3.11 18.01
C ILE A 343 13.27 4.04 18.35
N MET A 344 13.00 5.29 18.72
CA MET A 344 14.04 6.24 19.13
C MET A 344 14.82 5.73 20.36
N TYR A 345 14.12 5.13 21.33
CA TYR A 345 14.78 4.50 22.47
C TYR A 345 15.68 3.35 22.01
N GLU A 346 15.19 2.46 21.14
CA GLU A 346 15.97 1.35 20.61
C GLU A 346 17.19 1.81 19.82
N MET A 347 17.08 2.84 18.98
CA MET A 347 18.21 3.44 18.26
C MET A 347 19.32 3.90 19.20
N LEU A 348 18.98 4.48 20.35
CA LEU A 348 19.96 5.07 21.28
C LEU A 348 20.45 4.09 22.35
N VAL A 349 19.63 3.11 22.74
CA VAL A 349 19.92 2.17 23.85
C VAL A 349 20.32 0.78 23.34
N GLY A 350 19.88 0.42 22.14
CA GLY A 350 20.17 -0.86 21.45
C GLY A 350 19.07 -1.92 21.59
N TYR A 351 18.04 -1.69 22.39
CA TYR A 351 16.89 -2.60 22.50
C TYR A 351 15.62 -1.83 22.85
N PRO A 352 14.42 -2.36 22.54
CA PRO A 352 13.16 -1.69 22.85
C PRO A 352 12.92 -1.50 24.36
N PRO A 353 12.28 -0.40 24.78
CA PRO A 353 12.18 -0.01 26.20
C PRO A 353 11.46 -1.02 27.09
N PHE A 354 10.56 -1.82 26.51
CA PHE A 354 9.73 -2.77 27.24
C PHE A 354 10.05 -4.23 26.91
N TYR A 355 11.18 -4.48 26.26
CA TYR A 355 11.58 -5.81 25.81
C TYR A 355 11.55 -6.86 26.93
N SER A 356 11.08 -8.05 26.61
CA SER A 356 11.09 -9.22 27.47
C SER A 356 11.09 -10.50 26.64
N ASP A 357 11.59 -11.58 27.23
CA ASP A 357 11.69 -12.90 26.60
C ASP A 357 10.30 -13.47 26.23
N GLU A 358 9.26 -13.10 26.99
CA GLU A 358 7.88 -13.52 26.77
C GLU A 358 7.02 -12.34 26.28
N PRO A 359 6.32 -12.46 25.12
CA PRO A 359 5.49 -11.38 24.59
C PRO A 359 4.42 -10.84 25.55
N MET A 360 3.84 -11.71 26.40
CA MET A 360 2.86 -11.29 27.40
C MET A 360 3.48 -10.44 28.51
N LEU A 361 4.74 -10.69 28.86
CA LEU A 361 5.47 -9.84 29.80
C LEU A 361 5.80 -8.49 29.17
N THR A 362 6.17 -8.45 27.88
CA THR A 362 6.31 -7.20 27.12
C THR A 362 5.02 -6.39 27.16
N CYS A 363 3.86 -6.99 26.84
CA CYS A 363 2.56 -6.33 26.96
C CYS A 363 2.29 -5.79 28.38
N ARG A 364 2.63 -6.58 29.41
CA ARG A 364 2.46 -6.16 30.82
C ARG A 364 3.37 -4.98 31.19
N LYS A 365 4.60 -4.95 30.68
CA LYS A 365 5.53 -3.82 30.84
C LYS A 365 5.01 -2.57 30.14
N ILE A 366 4.50 -2.70 28.90
CA ILE A 366 3.91 -1.61 28.11
C ILE A 366 2.71 -0.99 28.86
N VAL A 367 1.76 -1.81 29.32
CA VAL A 367 0.59 -1.31 30.07
C VAL A 367 1.01 -0.60 31.36
N ASN A 368 2.10 -1.03 31.99
CA ASN A 368 2.65 -0.44 33.21
C ASN A 368 3.88 0.45 32.94
N TRP A 369 3.97 1.07 31.76
CA TRP A 369 5.18 1.74 31.27
C TRP A 369 5.81 2.71 32.28
N ARG A 370 5.02 3.42 33.10
CA ARG A 370 5.50 4.34 34.14
C ARG A 370 6.50 3.70 35.10
N ASN A 371 6.36 2.40 35.37
CA ASN A 371 7.20 1.66 36.30
C ASN A 371 8.41 0.99 35.59
N TYR A 372 8.34 0.86 34.26
CA TYR A 372 9.27 0.05 33.47
C TYR A 372 10.12 0.86 32.49
N LEU A 373 9.70 2.06 32.09
CA LEU A 373 10.52 2.96 31.29
C LEU A 373 11.69 3.46 32.14
N LYS A 374 12.88 2.96 31.85
CA LYS A 374 14.12 3.31 32.56
C LYS A 374 15.24 3.44 31.55
N PHE A 375 16.07 4.47 31.69
CA PHE A 375 17.26 4.65 30.89
C PHE A 375 18.46 4.03 31.63
N PRO A 376 19.22 3.10 31.01
CA PRO A 376 20.40 2.54 31.66
C PRO A 376 21.46 3.63 31.87
N GLU A 377 22.17 3.58 33.00
CA GLU A 377 23.18 4.60 33.38
C GLU A 377 24.41 4.52 32.49
N GLU A 378 24.65 3.35 31.89
CA GLU A 378 25.79 3.08 31.01
C GLU A 378 25.66 3.82 29.65
N VAL A 379 24.44 4.21 29.26
CA VAL A 379 24.18 4.87 27.97
C VAL A 379 24.26 6.38 28.11
N LYS A 380 25.20 6.99 27.37
CA LYS A 380 25.34 8.43 27.28
C LYS A 380 24.30 9.00 26.32
N ILE A 381 23.12 9.31 26.86
CA ILE A 381 22.02 9.96 26.15
C ILE A 381 21.80 11.36 26.74
N SER A 382 21.65 12.35 25.87
CA SER A 382 21.37 13.75 26.21
C SER A 382 20.06 13.91 27.00
N ALA A 383 19.94 15.00 27.75
CA ALA A 383 18.73 15.31 28.49
C ALA A 383 17.55 15.54 27.53
N GLU A 384 17.82 16.18 26.40
CA GLU A 384 16.84 16.47 25.35
C GLU A 384 16.33 15.19 24.68
N ALA A 385 17.19 14.20 24.43
CA ALA A 385 16.76 12.90 23.90
C ALA A 385 15.86 12.16 24.91
N LYS A 386 16.25 12.15 26.19
CA LYS A 386 15.45 11.52 27.27
C LYS A 386 14.10 12.22 27.44
N ASP A 387 14.05 13.56 27.35
CA ASP A 387 12.81 14.33 27.40
C ASP A 387 11.89 13.97 26.22
N LEU A 388 12.41 13.96 24.98
CA LEU A 388 11.61 13.61 23.80
C LEU A 388 11.02 12.20 23.91
N ILE A 389 11.84 11.20 24.25
CA ILE A 389 11.37 9.81 24.44
C ILE A 389 10.29 9.76 25.52
N SER A 390 10.50 10.43 26.65
CA SER A 390 9.55 10.41 27.77
C SER A 390 8.23 11.09 27.43
N ARG A 391 8.24 12.09 26.53
CA ARG A 391 7.03 12.78 26.05
C ARG A 391 6.32 12.06 24.90
N LEU A 392 6.99 11.14 24.21
CA LEU A 392 6.36 10.22 23.24
C LEU A 392 5.82 8.97 23.95
N LEU A 393 6.57 8.42 24.89
CA LEU A 393 6.22 7.24 25.69
C LEU A 393 5.44 7.63 26.96
N CYS A 394 4.31 8.32 26.77
CA CYS A 394 3.42 8.70 27.86
C CYS A 394 1.93 8.49 27.51
N ASN A 395 1.05 8.95 28.40
CA ASN A 395 -0.39 8.94 28.16
C ASN A 395 -0.75 9.75 26.92
N VAL A 396 -1.74 9.28 26.16
CA VAL A 396 -2.31 9.95 24.97
C VAL A 396 -2.56 11.45 25.19
N ASP A 397 -3.20 11.82 26.30
CA ASP A 397 -3.60 13.20 26.59
C ASP A 397 -2.43 14.19 26.72
N GLN A 398 -1.22 13.70 26.98
CA GLN A 398 0.00 14.49 27.19
C GLN A 398 1.08 14.17 26.16
N ARG A 399 0.80 13.24 25.23
CA ARG A 399 1.77 12.77 24.24
C ARG A 399 2.03 13.86 23.22
N LEU A 400 3.30 14.09 22.92
CA LEU A 400 3.66 14.96 21.79
C LEU A 400 3.14 14.36 20.49
N GLY A 401 2.58 15.20 19.64
CA GLY A 401 2.01 14.79 18.36
C GLY A 401 0.49 14.61 18.40
N THR A 402 -0.14 14.62 19.58
CA THR A 402 -1.60 14.56 19.72
C THR A 402 -2.29 15.76 19.08
N LYS A 403 -1.66 16.95 19.05
CA LYS A 403 -2.18 18.12 18.32
C LYS A 403 -1.57 18.30 16.92
N GLY A 404 -0.83 17.32 16.44
CA GLY A 404 -0.13 17.34 15.15
C GLY A 404 1.38 17.25 15.28
N ALA A 405 2.03 16.89 14.17
CA ALA A 405 3.46 16.63 14.11
C ALA A 405 4.34 17.84 14.47
N ASP A 406 3.82 19.07 14.33
CA ASP A 406 4.56 20.30 14.63
C ASP A 406 5.00 20.39 16.10
N GLU A 407 4.23 19.81 17.04
CA GLU A 407 4.66 19.72 18.44
C GLU A 407 5.95 18.91 18.61
N ILE A 408 6.11 17.85 17.82
CA ILE A 408 7.31 17.01 17.80
C ILE A 408 8.45 17.77 17.12
N LYS A 409 8.18 18.38 15.96
CA LYS A 409 9.19 19.12 15.19
C LYS A 409 9.79 20.31 15.94
N ALA A 410 9.01 20.95 16.81
CA ALA A 410 9.44 22.06 17.65
C ALA A 410 10.28 21.64 18.86
N HIS A 411 10.42 20.34 19.13
CA HIS A 411 11.16 19.86 20.30
C HIS A 411 12.66 20.23 20.20
N PRO A 412 13.29 20.71 21.30
CA PRO A 412 14.70 21.15 21.28
C PRO A 412 15.70 20.10 20.79
N TRP A 413 15.37 18.82 20.92
CA TRP A 413 16.22 17.73 20.42
C TRP A 413 16.41 17.77 18.89
N PHE A 414 15.47 18.34 18.12
CA PHE A 414 15.59 18.51 16.67
C PHE A 414 16.23 19.85 16.26
N LYS A 415 16.81 20.60 17.20
CA LYS A 415 17.46 21.88 16.92
C LYS A 415 18.49 21.73 15.79
N GLY A 416 18.34 22.54 14.75
CA GLY A 416 19.23 22.56 13.58
C GLY A 416 18.76 21.70 12.40
N ILE A 417 17.63 20.99 12.51
CA ILE A 417 17.01 20.32 11.35
C ILE A 417 16.25 21.32 10.49
N GLU A 418 16.57 21.32 9.20
CA GLU A 418 15.76 21.95 8.15
C GLU A 418 14.77 20.91 7.59
N TRP A 419 13.56 20.87 8.14
CA TRP A 419 12.55 19.84 7.83
C TRP A 419 12.24 19.72 6.34
N ASP A 420 12.11 20.83 5.62
CA ASP A 420 11.79 20.85 4.18
C ASP A 420 12.91 20.32 3.29
N LYS A 421 14.14 20.29 3.80
CA LYS A 421 15.35 19.84 3.07
C LYS A 421 15.88 18.51 3.57
N LEU A 422 15.20 17.84 4.52
CA LEU A 422 15.72 16.64 5.15
C LEU A 422 16.01 15.50 4.16
N TYR A 423 15.18 15.36 3.13
CA TYR A 423 15.38 14.41 2.02
C TYR A 423 16.34 14.90 0.92
N GLN A 424 16.87 16.12 1.04
CA GLN A 424 17.83 16.70 0.09
C GLN A 424 19.26 16.71 0.64
N ILE A 425 19.42 16.65 1.96
CA ILE A 425 20.73 16.55 2.59
C ILE A 425 21.26 15.12 2.51
N LYS A 426 22.58 14.95 2.62
CA LYS A 426 23.20 13.62 2.65
C LYS A 426 22.71 12.83 3.86
N ALA A 427 22.25 11.60 3.64
CA ALA A 427 21.82 10.71 4.71
C ALA A 427 22.93 10.41 5.73
N ALA A 428 22.51 10.14 6.97
CA ALA A 428 23.44 9.88 8.07
C ALA A 428 24.23 8.57 7.90
N PHE A 429 23.61 7.56 7.28
CA PHE A 429 24.26 6.33 6.86
C PHE A 429 23.90 6.04 5.40
N ILE A 430 24.90 5.76 4.58
CA ILE A 430 24.73 5.37 3.19
C ILE A 430 24.99 3.85 3.10
N PRO A 431 24.01 3.05 2.70
CA PRO A 431 24.19 1.61 2.56
C PRO A 431 25.16 1.30 1.42
N GLU A 432 25.97 0.26 1.59
CA GLU A 432 26.78 -0.28 0.51
C GLU A 432 25.86 -1.03 -0.47
N VAL A 433 25.90 -0.63 -1.74
CA VAL A 433 25.04 -1.18 -2.81
C VAL A 433 25.87 -1.24 -4.11
N ASN A 434 26.29 -2.45 -4.46
CA ASN A 434 27.21 -2.73 -5.57
C ASN A 434 26.55 -2.63 -6.94
N ASP A 435 25.30 -3.11 -7.05
CA ASP A 435 24.55 -3.15 -8.31
C ASP A 435 23.03 -2.98 -8.07
N GLU A 436 22.25 -2.96 -9.15
CA GLU A 436 20.79 -2.73 -9.10
C GLU A 436 19.97 -3.90 -8.53
N LEU A 437 20.56 -5.10 -8.48
CA LEU A 437 19.97 -6.31 -7.92
C LEU A 437 20.57 -6.68 -6.56
N ASP A 438 21.43 -5.83 -6.00
CA ASP A 438 22.20 -6.14 -4.81
C ASP A 438 21.30 -6.29 -3.57
N THR A 439 21.18 -7.52 -3.08
CA THR A 439 20.41 -7.86 -1.89
C THR A 439 21.26 -8.01 -0.62
N GLN A 440 22.49 -7.51 -0.57
CA GLN A 440 23.38 -7.69 0.60
C GLN A 440 22.85 -7.06 1.90
N ASN A 441 21.97 -6.06 1.78
CA ASN A 441 21.34 -5.39 2.92
C ASN A 441 20.07 -6.10 3.41
N PHE A 442 19.73 -7.25 2.83
CA PHE A 442 18.61 -8.09 3.24
C PHE A 442 19.11 -9.37 3.90
N GLU A 443 18.27 -9.94 4.77
CA GLU A 443 18.51 -11.29 5.26
C GLU A 443 18.41 -12.30 4.10
N LYS A 444 19.30 -13.30 4.11
CA LYS A 444 19.27 -14.38 3.13
C LYS A 444 18.23 -15.41 3.54
N PHE A 445 17.25 -15.65 2.68
CA PHE A 445 16.25 -16.70 2.89
C PHE A 445 16.73 -18.00 2.25
N GLU A 446 16.67 -19.11 3.00
CA GLU A 446 16.87 -20.43 2.40
C GLU A 446 15.70 -20.72 1.44
N GLU A 447 16.03 -20.79 0.15
CA GLU A 447 15.09 -21.24 -0.87
C GLU A 447 14.90 -22.75 -0.66
N ALA A 448 13.82 -23.13 0.01
CA ALA A 448 13.34 -24.49 -0.08
C ALA A 448 13.11 -24.77 -1.57
N ASP A 449 13.77 -25.79 -2.09
CA ASP A 449 13.85 -26.22 -3.48
C ASP A 449 12.46 -26.70 -3.99
N ASN A 450 11.47 -25.81 -3.92
CA ASN A 450 10.16 -26.00 -4.51
C ASN A 450 10.28 -25.55 -5.95
N GLN A 451 10.98 -26.36 -6.75
CA GLN A 451 10.65 -26.51 -8.17
C GLN A 451 9.18 -26.90 -8.26
N THR A 452 8.31 -25.90 -8.18
CA THR A 452 6.93 -26.07 -8.55
C THR A 452 6.97 -26.16 -10.05
N GLN A 453 7.05 -27.39 -10.54
CA GLN A 453 6.82 -27.73 -11.94
C GLN A 453 5.63 -26.88 -12.43
N PRO A 454 5.77 -26.12 -13.53
CA PRO A 454 4.61 -25.49 -14.13
C PRO A 454 3.68 -26.63 -14.52
N SER A 455 2.59 -26.83 -13.78
CA SER A 455 1.67 -27.93 -14.05
C SER A 455 1.08 -27.71 -15.44
N SER A 456 1.62 -28.48 -16.38
CA SER A 456 1.06 -28.94 -17.65
C SER A 456 -0.02 -28.04 -18.29
N LYS A 457 0.39 -27.35 -19.37
CA LYS A 457 -0.39 -27.04 -20.59
C LYS A 457 -1.90 -26.82 -20.37
N SER A 458 -2.30 -25.58 -20.11
CA SER A 458 -3.68 -25.15 -20.35
C SER A 458 -3.88 -24.92 -21.86
N GLY A 459 -4.68 -25.78 -22.49
CA GLY A 459 -5.03 -25.68 -23.91
C GLY A 459 -5.81 -24.39 -24.27
N PRO A 460 -5.98 -24.08 -25.57
CA PRO A 460 -6.39 -22.75 -26.06
C PRO A 460 -7.81 -22.26 -25.67
N TRP A 461 -8.58 -23.02 -24.90
CA TRP A 461 -10.02 -22.79 -24.70
C TRP A 461 -10.44 -22.54 -23.25
N ARG A 462 -9.52 -22.15 -22.35
CA ARG A 462 -9.85 -21.77 -20.96
C ARG A 462 -9.53 -20.31 -20.60
N LYS A 463 -9.47 -19.39 -21.59
CA LYS A 463 -9.15 -17.96 -21.36
C LYS A 463 -10.33 -17.04 -20.97
N MET A 464 -11.51 -17.58 -20.65
CA MET A 464 -12.63 -16.78 -20.16
C MET A 464 -13.41 -17.59 -19.13
N LEU A 465 -13.18 -17.32 -17.84
CA LEU A 465 -13.98 -17.63 -16.63
C LEU A 465 -13.18 -18.37 -15.54
N SER A 466 -12.66 -17.63 -14.55
CA SER A 466 -12.45 -18.15 -13.17
C SER A 466 -11.99 -17.09 -12.14
N SER A 467 -11.40 -15.95 -12.50
CA SER A 467 -10.98 -14.94 -11.47
C SER A 467 -12.13 -14.03 -11.02
N LYS A 468 -13.15 -14.57 -10.36
CA LYS A 468 -14.19 -13.75 -9.71
C LYS A 468 -14.35 -14.11 -8.24
N ASP A 469 -13.26 -14.00 -7.49
CA ASP A 469 -13.40 -13.72 -6.06
C ASP A 469 -13.98 -12.31 -5.90
N VAL A 470 -15.26 -12.26 -5.50
CA VAL A 470 -15.99 -11.01 -5.23
C VAL A 470 -15.22 -10.10 -4.26
N ASN A 471 -14.43 -10.72 -3.36
CA ASN A 471 -13.66 -10.04 -2.33
C ASN A 471 -12.51 -9.17 -2.87
N PHE A 472 -12.01 -9.42 -4.07
CA PHE A 472 -10.86 -8.72 -4.67
C PHE A 472 -11.21 -7.98 -5.97
N VAL A 473 -12.50 -7.72 -6.21
CA VAL A 473 -12.95 -6.91 -7.34
C VAL A 473 -12.34 -5.50 -7.24
N GLY A 474 -11.78 -5.03 -8.35
CA GLY A 474 -11.15 -3.72 -8.41
C GLY A 474 -9.73 -3.68 -7.85
N TYR A 475 -9.12 -4.82 -7.47
CA TYR A 475 -7.75 -4.86 -6.94
C TYR A 475 -6.71 -4.27 -7.90
N THR A 476 -6.89 -4.48 -9.22
CA THR A 476 -5.94 -4.10 -10.26
C THR A 476 -5.76 -2.59 -10.39
N TYR A 477 -4.53 -2.11 -10.23
CA TYR A 477 -4.11 -0.71 -10.34
C TYR A 477 -2.86 -0.62 -11.23
N LYS A 478 -2.73 0.49 -11.95
CA LYS A 478 -1.53 0.85 -12.74
C LYS A 478 -1.33 2.34 -12.60
N ASN A 479 -0.18 2.76 -12.07
CA ASN A 479 0.20 4.15 -11.98
C ASN A 479 0.72 4.60 -13.36
N TYR A 480 -0.12 5.28 -14.14
CA TYR A 480 0.26 5.69 -15.50
C TYR A 480 1.23 6.86 -15.52
N GLU A 481 1.32 7.67 -14.46
CA GLU A 481 2.21 8.83 -14.43
C GLU A 481 3.66 8.40 -14.23
N ILE A 482 3.91 7.51 -13.26
CA ILE A 482 5.26 7.03 -12.92
C ILE A 482 5.79 6.03 -13.97
N VAL A 483 4.94 5.08 -14.41
CA VAL A 483 5.35 4.02 -15.36
C VAL A 483 5.74 4.58 -16.73
N ASN A 484 5.12 5.68 -17.15
CA ASN A 484 5.44 6.30 -18.43
C ASN A 484 6.74 7.11 -18.38
N ASP A 485 7.22 7.50 -17.20
CA ASP A 485 8.49 8.23 -17.05
C ASP A 485 9.69 7.32 -17.38
N ASP A 486 9.66 6.06 -16.91
CA ASP A 486 10.71 5.07 -17.17
C ASP A 486 10.58 4.35 -18.52
N GLN A 487 9.36 4.15 -19.03
CA GLN A 487 9.20 3.43 -20.30
C GLN A 487 9.40 4.33 -21.51
N LEU A 488 9.03 5.60 -21.45
CA LEU A 488 9.06 6.50 -22.61
C LEU A 488 9.07 7.96 -22.12
N PRO A 489 10.21 8.70 -22.18
CA PRO A 489 10.19 10.17 -22.12
C PRO A 489 9.16 10.74 -23.11
N GLU A 490 8.81 9.96 -24.14
CA GLU A 490 7.85 10.26 -25.16
C GLU A 490 6.35 10.14 -24.78
N ILE A 491 5.96 9.53 -23.64
CA ILE A 491 4.53 9.46 -23.23
C ILE A 491 4.18 10.54 -22.20
N GLY A 492 5.10 10.92 -21.31
CA GLY A 492 5.09 12.25 -20.70
C GLY A 492 5.15 13.34 -21.77
N SER A 493 5.83 13.03 -22.88
CA SER A 493 5.66 13.72 -24.15
C SER A 493 4.41 13.35 -24.94
N TYR A 494 3.27 12.88 -24.42
CA TYR A 494 2.04 13.04 -25.21
C TYR A 494 1.64 14.52 -25.26
N ILE A 495 1.95 15.27 -24.20
CA ILE A 495 1.84 16.73 -24.16
C ILE A 495 3.04 17.39 -24.86
N PHE A 496 4.23 16.78 -24.79
CA PHE A 496 5.49 17.31 -25.38
C PHE A 496 5.79 16.84 -26.83
N ASN A 497 5.27 15.72 -27.34
CA ASN A 497 5.29 15.32 -28.76
C ASN A 497 4.14 15.98 -29.53
N PHE A 498 3.14 16.49 -28.81
CA PHE A 498 2.35 17.60 -29.33
C PHE A 498 3.28 18.76 -29.72
N MET A 499 4.42 18.99 -29.04
CA MET A 499 5.47 19.91 -29.49
C MET A 499 6.33 19.42 -30.65
N CYS A 500 6.53 18.12 -30.89
CA CYS A 500 7.27 17.67 -32.08
C CYS A 500 6.45 17.87 -33.37
N ILE A 501 5.12 17.68 -33.30
CA ILE A 501 4.20 18.13 -34.36
C ILE A 501 4.20 19.67 -34.45
N PHE A 502 4.28 20.36 -33.31
CA PHE A 502 4.37 21.83 -33.22
C PHE A 502 5.66 22.39 -33.86
N VAL A 503 6.81 21.74 -33.70
CA VAL A 503 8.08 22.13 -34.35
C VAL A 503 7.96 21.93 -35.87
N TYR A 504 7.35 20.83 -36.31
CA TYR A 504 7.16 20.55 -37.73
C TYR A 504 6.17 21.51 -38.42
N VAL A 505 5.16 21.99 -37.69
CA VAL A 505 4.10 22.90 -38.21
C VAL A 505 4.49 24.38 -38.07
N LEU A 506 5.15 24.80 -36.98
CA LEU A 506 5.55 26.20 -36.78
C LEU A 506 6.89 26.59 -37.42
N PHE A 507 7.84 25.66 -37.60
CA PHE A 507 9.18 25.98 -38.13
C PHE A 507 9.38 25.65 -39.61
N LYS A 508 8.36 25.13 -40.30
CA LYS A 508 8.39 24.93 -41.76
C LYS A 508 8.69 26.21 -42.57
N PRO A 509 8.19 27.40 -42.21
CA PRO A 509 8.57 28.63 -42.90
C PRO A 509 10.02 29.05 -42.59
N ILE A 510 10.54 28.73 -41.40
CA ILE A 510 11.87 29.16 -40.96
C ILE A 510 12.97 28.29 -41.60
N TYR A 511 12.75 26.98 -41.76
CA TYR A 511 13.70 26.09 -42.45
C TYR A 511 13.77 26.33 -43.96
N LEU A 512 12.66 26.73 -44.60
CA LEU A 512 12.67 27.07 -46.03
C LEU A 512 13.33 28.43 -46.30
N ILE A 513 13.16 29.40 -45.39
CA ILE A 513 13.85 30.70 -45.47
C ILE A 513 15.36 30.55 -45.25
N PHE A 514 15.80 29.65 -44.36
CA PHE A 514 17.23 29.41 -44.12
C PHE A 514 17.93 28.72 -45.30
N ILE A 515 17.24 27.86 -46.05
CA ILE A 515 17.79 27.20 -47.25
C ILE A 515 17.83 28.16 -48.45
N ILE A 516 16.90 29.13 -48.53
CA ILE A 516 16.90 30.17 -49.58
C ILE A 516 17.93 31.27 -49.31
N PHE A 517 18.39 31.45 -48.06
CA PHE A 517 19.45 32.41 -47.71
C PHE A 517 20.87 31.82 -47.72
N VAL A 518 21.02 30.50 -47.83
CA VAL A 518 22.31 29.78 -47.79
C VAL A 518 22.68 29.12 -49.15
N LEU A 519 21.79 29.20 -50.15
CA LEU A 519 22.07 28.96 -51.57
C LEU A 519 22.02 30.29 -52.33
#